data_AF-A0AAW6CCH3-F1
#
_entry.id   AF-A0AAW6CCH3-F1
#
_cell.length_a   1.000
_cell.length_b   1.000
_cell.length_c   1.000
_cell.angle_alpha   90.00
_cell.angle_beta   90.00
_cell.angle_gamma   90.00
#
_symmetry.space_group_name_H-M   'P 1'
#
loop_
_entity.id
_entity.type
_entity.pdbx_description
1 polymer ?
#
loop_
_entity_poly.entity_id
_entity_poly.type
_entity_poly.pdbx_seq_one_letter_code
_entity_poly.pdbx_strand_id
1 'polypeptide(L)'
;MNYEVYHIPNNFTDAGRVMGLFELRNLVEAVLLALPALYLCIALLPFSLTPKIIITLSVVVPLAGFGLIGISDDSLTRWLASWWRWRRSRRVLFYRGEAKS
;
A
#
# COMPACT_ATOMS: atom_id res chain seq x y z
N MET A 1 23.67 -41.10 1.79
CA MET A 1 23.38 -39.66 1.59
C MET A 1 23.23 -39.06 2.98
N ASN A 2 24.24 -38.33 3.46
CA ASN A 2 24.14 -37.60 4.74
C ASN A 2 23.26 -36.38 4.47
N TYR A 3 22.11 -36.29 5.13
CA TYR A 3 21.22 -35.16 5.01
C TYR A 3 21.69 -34.09 6.00
N GLU A 4 22.29 -33.02 5.48
CA GLU A 4 22.52 -31.84 6.31
C GLU A 4 21.19 -31.11 6.50
N VAL A 5 20.73 -31.08 7.75
CA VAL A 5 19.52 -30.37 8.13
C VAL A 5 19.84 -28.88 8.14
N TYR A 6 19.38 -28.17 7.11
CA TYR A 6 19.51 -26.72 7.03
C TYR A 6 18.45 -26.05 7.92
N HIS A 7 18.89 -25.37 8.98
CA HIS A 7 18.00 -24.62 9.86
C HIS A 7 17.74 -23.23 9.28
N ILE A 8 16.51 -23.01 8.81
CA ILE A 8 16.05 -21.68 8.36
C ILE A 8 15.90 -20.80 9.61
N PRO A 9 16.55 -19.62 9.65
CA PRO A 9 16.39 -18.70 10.76
C PRO A 9 14.94 -18.23 10.83
N ASN A 10 14.42 -18.15 12.05
CA ASN A 10 13.07 -17.72 12.41
C ASN A 10 12.67 -16.33 11.89
N ASN A 11 13.63 -15.46 11.55
CA ASN A 11 13.40 -14.11 11.01
C ASN A 11 13.43 -14.04 9.46
N PHE A 12 13.33 -15.18 8.76
CA PHE A 12 13.39 -15.21 7.29
C PHE A 12 12.20 -14.49 6.62
N THR A 13 11.00 -14.60 7.18
CA THR A 13 9.76 -14.00 6.66
C THR A 13 9.50 -12.58 7.14
N ASP A 14 10.22 -12.14 8.18
CA ASP A 14 10.07 -10.81 8.80
C ASP A 14 10.94 -9.75 8.12
N ALA A 15 11.87 -10.16 7.26
CA ALA A 15 12.69 -9.24 6.47
C ALA A 15 11.80 -8.33 5.61
N GLY A 16 11.69 -7.06 6.01
CA GLY A 16 10.88 -6.06 5.31
C GLY A 16 9.43 -5.94 5.79
N ARG A 17 9.05 -6.55 6.93
CA ARG A 17 7.75 -6.36 7.59
C ARG A 17 7.89 -5.60 8.91
N VAL A 18 6.91 -4.75 9.22
CA VAL A 18 6.77 -4.03 10.48
C VAL A 18 5.85 -4.82 11.39
N MET A 19 6.33 -5.11 12.61
CA MET A 19 5.65 -5.96 13.60
C MET A 19 5.29 -7.37 13.10
N GLY A 20 5.96 -7.87 12.05
CA GLY A 20 5.64 -9.15 11.39
C GLY A 20 4.32 -9.17 10.60
N LEU A 21 3.56 -8.06 10.63
CA LEU A 21 2.19 -7.97 10.13
C LEU A 21 2.08 -7.22 8.81
N PHE A 22 2.77 -6.08 8.69
CA PHE A 22 2.62 -5.18 7.54
C PHE A 22 3.90 -5.07 6.75
N GLU A 23 3.85 -5.10 5.42
CA GLU A 23 5.03 -4.80 4.61
C GLU A 23 5.47 -3.34 4.82
N LEU A 24 6.78 -3.11 4.91
CA LEU A 24 7.35 -1.77 5.08
C LEU A 24 6.95 -0.83 3.94
N ARG A 25 6.74 -1.38 2.74
CA ARG A 25 6.26 -0.62 1.57
C ARG A 25 4.83 -0.14 1.77
N ASN A 26 3.94 -1.00 2.25
CA ASN A 26 2.56 -0.62 2.57
C ASN A 26 2.52 0.43 3.69
N LEU A 27 3.41 0.32 4.68
CA LEU A 27 3.54 1.34 5.73
C LEU A 27 3.93 2.70 5.14
N VAL A 28 4.96 2.75 4.29
CA VAL A 28 5.39 3.99 3.65
C VAL A 28 4.24 4.60 2.82
N GLU A 29 3.53 3.78 2.05
CA GLU A 29 2.38 4.23 1.26
C GLU A 29 1.22 4.73 2.13
N ALA A 30 0.92 4.05 3.24
CA ALA A 30 -0.08 4.47 4.20
C ALA A 30 0.26 5.84 4.82
N VAL A 31 1.54 6.06 5.17
CA VAL A 31 2.01 7.36 5.69
C VAL A 31 1.89 8.46 4.64
N LEU A 32 2.27 8.17 3.38
CA LEU A 32 2.14 9.12 2.27
C LEU A 32 0.69 9.50 1.97
N LEU A 33 -0.27 8.63 2.25
CA LEU A 33 -1.70 8.93 2.12
C LEU A 33 -2.27 9.65 3.36
N ALA A 34 -1.90 9.20 4.56
CA ALA A 34 -2.46 9.68 5.81
C ALA A 34 -1.96 11.08 6.19
N LEU A 35 -0.67 11.39 6.00
CA LEU A 35 -0.10 12.68 6.40
C LEU A 35 -0.70 13.87 5.63
N PRO A 36 -0.83 13.84 4.29
CA PRO A 36 -1.49 14.92 3.57
C PRO A 36 -2.95 15.07 3.96
N ALA A 37 -3.68 13.94 4.12
CA ALA A 37 -5.08 13.97 4.55
C ALA A 37 -5.23 14.61 5.94
N LEU A 38 -4.38 14.23 6.89
CA LEU A 38 -4.32 14.82 8.23
C LEU A 38 -4.08 16.33 8.17
N TYR A 39 -3.08 16.76 7.41
CA TYR A 39 -2.75 18.18 7.25
C TYR A 39 -3.93 18.96 6.66
N LEU A 40 -4.54 18.46 5.58
CA LEU A 40 -5.68 19.08 4.92
C LEU A 40 -6.89 19.19 5.86
N CYS A 41 -7.19 18.13 6.60
CA CYS A 41 -8.29 18.16 7.56
C CYS A 41 -8.05 19.20 8.67
N ILE A 42 -6.84 19.29 9.23
CA ILE A 42 -6.56 20.27 10.29
C ILE A 42 -6.57 21.71 9.77
N ALA A 43 -5.96 21.94 8.60
CA ALA A 43 -5.79 23.26 8.01
C ALA A 43 -7.10 23.83 7.45
N LEU A 44 -7.96 23.00 6.86
CA LEU A 44 -9.13 23.46 6.12
C LEU A 44 -10.45 23.38 6.90
N LEU A 45 -10.57 22.56 7.94
CA LEU A 45 -11.82 22.46 8.70
C LEU A 45 -12.03 23.68 9.62
N PRO A 46 -13.09 24.50 9.42
CA PRO A 46 -13.38 25.66 10.24
C PRO A 46 -14.27 25.31 11.45
N PHE A 47 -13.93 24.25 12.18
CA PHE A 47 -14.65 23.82 13.38
C PHE A 47 -13.82 24.04 14.66
N SER A 48 -14.49 23.97 15.81
CA SER A 48 -13.81 23.90 17.12
C SER A 48 -12.99 22.61 17.25
N LEU A 49 -12.05 22.58 18.21
CA LEU A 49 -11.03 21.54 18.31
C LEU A 49 -11.62 20.12 18.38
N THR A 50 -12.64 19.91 19.21
CA THR A 50 -13.24 18.58 19.43
C THR A 50 -13.86 17.97 18.16
N PRO A 51 -14.85 18.60 17.49
CA PRO A 51 -15.41 18.06 16.24
C PRO A 51 -14.36 17.99 15.12
N LYS A 52 -13.40 18.92 15.08
CA LYS A 52 -12.30 18.88 14.11
C LYS A 52 -11.47 17.59 14.25
N ILE A 53 -11.09 17.22 15.47
CA ILE A 53 -10.34 15.98 15.73
C ILE A 53 -11.18 14.75 15.36
N ILE A 54 -12.46 14.71 15.74
CA ILE A 54 -13.35 13.58 15.44
C ILE A 54 -13.42 13.36 13.92
N ILE A 55 -13.74 14.39 13.15
CA ILE A 55 -13.85 14.27 11.68
C ILE A 55 -12.51 13.87 11.06
N THR A 56 -11.42 14.48 11.52
CA THR A 56 -10.07 14.18 11.03
C THR A 56 -9.72 12.70 11.26
N LEU A 57 -9.95 12.16 12.46
CA LEU A 57 -9.70 10.76 12.76
C LEU A 57 -10.62 9.82 11.98
N SER A 58 -11.90 10.18 11.83
CA SER A 58 -12.85 9.41 11.02
C SER A 58 -12.44 9.28 9.56
N VAL A 59 -11.64 10.21 9.02
CA VAL A 59 -11.12 10.16 7.64
C VAL A 59 -9.74 9.50 7.59
N VAL A 60 -8.82 9.90 8.47
CA VAL A 60 -7.41 9.46 8.44
C VAL A 60 -7.26 7.98 8.81
N VAL A 61 -8.03 7.49 9.78
CA VAL A 61 -7.94 6.09 10.23
C VAL A 61 -8.28 5.10 9.11
N PRO A 62 -9.44 5.19 8.43
CA PRO A 62 -9.74 4.29 7.32
C PRO A 62 -8.77 4.45 6.13
N LEU A 63 -8.30 5.67 5.84
CA LEU A 63 -7.28 5.89 4.80
C LEU A 63 -5.95 5.19 5.12
N ALA A 64 -5.47 5.33 6.35
CA ALA A 64 -4.25 4.67 6.81
C ALA A 64 -4.42 3.13 6.81
N GLY A 65 -5.56 2.64 7.31
CA GLY A 65 -5.89 1.21 7.28
C GLY A 65 -5.91 0.64 5.86
N PHE A 66 -6.53 1.36 4.92
CA PHE A 66 -6.53 0.99 3.51
C PHE A 66 -5.12 0.93 2.91
N GLY A 67 -4.26 1.90 3.24
CA GLY A 67 -2.85 1.90 2.83
C GLY A 67 -2.04 0.73 3.40
N LEU A 68 -2.30 0.34 4.64
CA LEU A 68 -1.60 -0.77 5.30
C LEU A 68 -2.02 -2.14 4.75
N ILE A 69 -3.32 -2.34 4.51
CA ILE A 69 -3.86 -3.59 3.97
C ILE A 69 -3.46 -3.78 2.50
N GLY A 70 -3.48 -2.69 1.71
CA GLY A 70 -3.26 -2.77 0.28
C GLY A 70 -4.46 -3.39 -0.47
N ILE A 71 -4.24 -3.80 -1.72
CA ILE A 71 -5.27 -4.39 -2.58
C ILE A 71 -4.74 -5.68 -3.17
N SER A 72 -5.48 -6.79 -3.00
CA SER A 72 -5.14 -8.09 -3.61
C SER A 72 -3.72 -8.56 -3.27
N ASP A 73 -3.34 -8.46 -1.99
CA ASP A 73 -2.01 -8.77 -1.44
C ASP A 73 -0.85 -7.92 -2.01
N ASP A 74 -1.14 -6.90 -2.82
CA ASP A 74 -0.16 -5.94 -3.33
C ASP A 74 -0.26 -4.58 -2.62
N SER A 75 0.90 -3.92 -2.50
CA SER A 75 1.00 -2.51 -2.15
C SER A 75 0.18 -1.64 -3.13
N LEU A 76 -0.45 -0.56 -2.66
CA LEU A 76 -1.28 0.34 -3.48
C LEU A 76 -0.54 0.87 -4.71
N THR A 77 0.76 1.18 -4.60
CA THR A 77 1.55 1.66 -5.76
C THR A 77 1.70 0.59 -6.83
N ARG A 78 1.86 -0.68 -6.46
CA ARG A 78 1.94 -1.81 -7.40
C ARG A 78 0.62 -2.01 -8.10
N TRP A 79 -0.47 -2.02 -7.34
CA TRP A 79 -1.80 -2.10 -7.91
C TRP A 79 -2.06 -0.97 -8.91
N LEU A 80 -1.75 0.27 -8.51
CA LEU A 80 -1.95 1.46 -9.35
C LEU A 80 -1.07 1.41 -10.60
N ALA A 81 0.19 1.01 -10.48
CA ALA A 81 1.10 0.87 -11.61
C ALA A 81 0.63 -0.21 -12.60
N SER A 82 0.13 -1.35 -12.09
CA SER A 82 -0.45 -2.42 -12.91
C SER A 82 -1.71 -1.96 -13.63
N TRP A 83 -2.62 -1.29 -12.90
CA TRP A 83 -3.82 -0.69 -13.48
C TRP A 83 -3.47 0.34 -14.57
N TRP A 84 -2.48 1.18 -14.34
CA TRP A 84 -2.04 2.20 -15.29
C TRP A 84 -1.41 1.59 -16.55
N ARG A 85 -0.55 0.58 -16.39
CA ARG A 85 0.03 -0.19 -17.49
C ARG A 85 -1.06 -0.85 -18.34
N TRP A 86 -2.02 -1.50 -17.68
CA TRP A 86 -3.19 -2.05 -18.36
C TRP A 86 -3.99 -0.96 -19.08
N ARG A 87 -4.26 0.17 -18.42
CA ARG A 87 -5.04 1.28 -18.99
C ARG A 87 -4.41 1.88 -20.24
N ARG A 88 -3.08 1.96 -20.30
CA ARG A 88 -2.31 2.38 -21.48
C ARG A 88 -2.29 1.30 -22.57
N SER A 89 -2.10 0.04 -22.19
CA SER A 89 -1.99 -1.09 -23.13
C SER A 89 -3.33 -1.57 -23.67
N ARG A 90 -4.47 -1.15 -23.08
CA ARG A 90 -5.83 -1.39 -23.59
C ARG A 90 -6.08 -0.89 -25.02
N ARG A 91 -5.20 -0.04 -25.55
CA ARG A 91 -5.26 0.47 -26.93
C ARG A 91 -4.41 -0.35 -27.92
N VAL A 92 -3.65 -1.34 -27.44
CA VAL A 92 -2.86 -2.23 -28.28
C VAL A 92 -3.65 -3.54 -28.42
N LEU A 93 -4.42 -3.66 -29.49
CA LEU A 93 -4.94 -4.96 -29.90
C LEU A 93 -3.75 -5.76 -30.45
N PHE A 94 -3.36 -6.84 -29.77
CA PHE A 94 -2.42 -7.79 -30.36
C PHE A 94 -3.10 -8.44 -31.57
N TYR A 95 -2.83 -7.94 -32.77
CA TYR A 95 -3.14 -8.68 -33.98
C TYR A 95 -2.15 -9.85 -34.04
N ARG A 96 -2.65 -11.07 -33.79
CA ARG A 96 -1.93 -12.36 -33.90
C ARG A 96 -0.92 -12.77 -32.81
N GLY A 97 -0.91 -12.15 -31.63
CA GLY A 97 -0.23 -12.76 -30.46
C GLY A 97 1.30 -12.82 -30.51
N GLU A 98 1.97 -12.03 -31.34
CA GLU A 98 3.43 -11.91 -31.35
C GLU A 98 3.83 -10.56 -30.75
N ALA A 99 4.31 -10.57 -29.51
CA ALA A 99 4.92 -9.40 -28.88
C ALA A 99 6.37 -9.30 -29.35
N LYS A 100 6.70 -8.27 -30.15
CA LYS A 100 8.09 -7.98 -30.49
C LYS A 100 8.77 -7.36 -29.26
N SER A 101 9.80 -8.06 -28.77
CA SER A 101 10.68 -7.67 -27.67
C SER A 101 11.48 -6.40 -27.97
#